data_AF-A0A5J5EM41-F1
#
_entry.id   AF-A0A5J5EM41-F1
#
_cell.length_a   1.000
_cell.length_b   1.000
_cell.length_c   1.000
_cell.angle_alpha   90.00
_cell.angle_beta   90.00
_cell.angle_gamma   90.00
#
_symmetry.space_group_name_H-M   'P 1'
#
loop_
_entity.id
_entity.type
_entity.pdbx_description
1 polymer ?
#
loop_
_entity_poly.entity_id
_entity_poly.type
_entity_poly.pdbx_seq_one_letter_code
_entity_poly.pdbx_strand_id
1 'polypeptide(L)'
;MDDLRDNKWWRGERRCAFESEVATHLWINGVRGLRAPVVKAFDIRADNPSGVPWICMEMLNGRPLSKIAEDREFTEEEKIHIFEEVAKLQVSSLPSLLFLSSLFFLLPLLEIGS
;
A
#
# COMPACT_ATOMS: atom_id res chain seq x y z
N MET A 1 -32.58 16.71 -5.49
CA MET A 1 -31.90 15.40 -5.58
C MET A 1 -30.69 15.69 -6.45
N ASP A 2 -29.58 16.06 -5.81
CA ASP A 2 -28.39 16.52 -6.53
C ASP A 2 -27.84 15.38 -7.38
N ASP A 3 -27.59 15.70 -8.64
CA ASP A 3 -27.20 14.74 -9.66
C ASP A 3 -25.77 14.28 -9.38
N LEU A 4 -25.63 13.20 -8.60
CA LEU A 4 -24.37 12.52 -8.26
C LEU A 4 -23.54 12.14 -9.51
N ARG A 5 -24.11 12.26 -10.71
CA ARG A 5 -23.46 11.99 -12.01
C ARG A 5 -22.49 13.08 -12.45
N ASP A 6 -22.64 14.33 -11.99
CA ASP A 6 -21.74 15.43 -12.35
C ASP A 6 -20.74 15.75 -11.23
N ASN A 7 -20.42 14.74 -10.44
CA ASN A 7 -19.58 14.88 -9.27
C ASN A 7 -18.11 15.07 -9.72
N LYS A 8 -17.70 16.33 -9.88
CA LYS A 8 -16.36 16.77 -10.36
C LYS A 8 -15.17 16.18 -9.58
N TRP A 9 -15.41 15.54 -8.44
CA TRP A 9 -14.40 14.98 -7.55
C TRP A 9 -13.53 13.85 -8.13
N TRP A 10 -13.96 13.16 -9.20
CA TRP A 10 -13.27 11.98 -9.74
C TRP A 10 -12.50 12.22 -11.05
N ARG A 11 -12.35 13.46 -11.52
CA ARG A 11 -11.63 13.75 -12.79
C ARG A 11 -10.10 13.81 -12.59
N GLY A 12 -9.35 13.53 -13.67
CA GLY A 12 -7.90 13.75 -13.75
C GLY A 12 -7.08 12.83 -12.85
N GLU A 13 -6.22 13.40 -12.01
CA GLU A 13 -5.22 12.70 -11.18
C GLU A 13 -5.82 11.65 -10.25
N ARG A 14 -7.04 11.88 -9.73
CA ARG A 14 -7.70 10.96 -8.78
C ARG A 14 -8.15 9.67 -9.45
N ARG A 15 -8.53 9.72 -10.73
CA ARG A 15 -8.86 8.53 -11.51
C ARG A 15 -7.60 7.69 -11.74
N CYS A 16 -6.50 8.34 -12.13
CA CYS A 16 -5.21 7.67 -12.29
C CYS A 16 -4.73 7.01 -10.99
N ALA A 17 -4.92 7.67 -9.84
CA ALA A 17 -4.56 7.10 -8.54
C ALA A 17 -5.35 5.83 -8.22
N PHE A 18 -6.67 5.82 -8.47
CA PHE A 18 -7.51 4.66 -8.23
C PHE A 18 -7.19 3.49 -9.17
N GLU A 19 -7.05 3.77 -10.46
CA GLU A 19 -6.67 2.76 -11.46
C GLU A 19 -5.28 2.18 -11.13
N SER A 20 -4.34 3.03 -10.68
CA SER A 20 -3.04 2.58 -10.19
C SER A 20 -3.16 1.71 -8.94
N GLU A 21 -4.03 2.05 -7.99
CA GLU A 21 -4.23 1.25 -6.77
C GLU A 21 -4.73 -0.16 -7.09
N VAL A 22 -5.71 -0.28 -7.99
CA VAL A 22 -6.21 -1.58 -8.49
C VAL A 22 -5.09 -2.36 -9.17
N ALA A 23 -4.36 -1.73 -10.10
CA ALA A 23 -3.28 -2.38 -10.83
C ALA A 23 -2.15 -2.84 -9.90
N THR A 24 -1.78 -2.02 -8.91
CA THR A 24 -0.77 -2.35 -7.90
C THR A 24 -1.21 -3.54 -7.04
N HIS A 25 -2.45 -3.57 -6.54
CA HIS A 25 -2.92 -4.71 -5.76
C HIS A 25 -2.98 -6.00 -6.59
N LEU A 26 -3.41 -5.92 -7.85
CA LEU A 26 -3.39 -7.09 -8.75
C LEU A 26 -1.97 -7.60 -9.01
N TRP A 27 -1.01 -6.68 -9.18
CA TRP A 27 0.40 -7.03 -9.35
C TRP A 27 0.98 -7.66 -8.08
N ILE A 28 0.79 -7.05 -6.90
CA ILE A 28 1.30 -7.56 -5.62
C ILE A 28 0.78 -8.96 -5.34
N ASN A 29 -0.52 -9.22 -5.57
CA ASN A 29 -1.11 -10.54 -5.35
C ASN A 29 -0.56 -11.61 -6.32
N GLY A 30 0.05 -11.21 -7.44
CA GLY A 30 0.78 -12.09 -8.35
C GLY A 30 2.25 -12.30 -7.98
N VAL A 31 2.85 -11.45 -7.14
CA VAL A 31 4.23 -11.55 -6.67
C VAL A 31 4.30 -12.45 -5.45
N ARG A 32 5.12 -13.51 -5.52
CA ARG A 32 5.31 -14.43 -4.39
C ARG A 32 5.97 -13.70 -3.20
N GLY A 33 5.35 -13.79 -2.02
CA GLY A 33 5.95 -13.37 -0.74
C GLY A 33 5.38 -12.09 -0.15
N LEU A 34 4.61 -11.30 -0.91
CA LEU A 34 3.91 -10.13 -0.40
C LEU A 34 2.46 -10.49 -0.09
N ARG A 35 1.99 -10.16 1.12
CA ARG A 35 0.57 -10.28 1.49
C ARG A 35 -0.07 -8.89 1.44
N ALA A 36 -0.93 -8.69 0.45
CA ALA A 36 -1.82 -7.54 0.35
C ALA A 36 -3.28 -8.01 0.29
N PRO A 37 -4.26 -7.12 0.57
CA PRO A 37 -5.66 -7.46 0.36
C PRO A 37 -5.91 -7.96 -1.07
N VAL A 38 -6.60 -9.10 -1.20
CA VAL A 38 -6.99 -9.61 -2.52
C VAL A 38 -8.14 -8.78 -3.08
N VAL A 39 -7.95 -8.21 -4.27
CA VAL A 39 -9.03 -7.52 -5.01
C VAL A 39 -9.99 -8.57 -5.56
N LYS A 40 -11.26 -8.49 -5.15
CA LYS A 40 -12.32 -9.42 -5.57
C LYS A 40 -13.13 -8.88 -6.75
N ALA A 41 -13.40 -7.58 -6.74
CA ALA A 41 -14.13 -6.90 -7.78
C ALA A 41 -13.84 -5.39 -7.73
N PHE A 42 -14.04 -4.69 -8.83
CA PHE A 42 -14.01 -3.23 -8.89
C PHE A 42 -14.87 -2.76 -10.06
N ASP A 43 -15.40 -1.54 -9.97
CA ASP A 43 -16.02 -0.87 -11.12
C ASP A 43 -15.64 0.61 -11.08
N ILE A 44 -14.92 1.04 -12.12
CA ILE A 44 -14.43 2.40 -12.29
C ILE A 44 -15.29 3.21 -13.26
N ARG A 45 -16.29 2.60 -13.89
CA ARG A 45 -17.09 3.26 -14.90
C ARG A 45 -17.97 4.31 -14.25
N ALA A 46 -18.13 5.46 -14.90
CA ALA A 46 -18.95 6.56 -14.38
C ALA A 46 -20.45 6.20 -14.32
N ASP A 47 -20.89 5.22 -15.11
CA ASP A 47 -22.28 4.74 -15.19
C ASP A 47 -22.54 3.49 -14.33
N ASN A 48 -21.61 3.13 -13.43
CA ASN A 48 -21.80 1.98 -12.57
C ASN A 48 -23.00 2.17 -11.61
N PRO A 49 -23.63 1.09 -11.10
CA PRO A 49 -24.84 1.18 -10.28
C PRO A 49 -24.71 2.01 -9.00
N SER A 50 -23.49 2.15 -8.46
CA SER A 50 -23.20 2.95 -7.27
C SER A 50 -23.02 4.44 -7.58
N GLY A 51 -22.87 4.81 -8.86
CA GLY A 51 -22.63 6.19 -9.31
C GLY A 51 -21.25 6.77 -8.94
N VAL A 52 -20.38 5.96 -8.31
CA VAL A 52 -19.02 6.32 -7.89
C VAL A 52 -18.07 5.15 -8.12
N PRO A 53 -16.80 5.37 -8.48
CA PRO A 53 -15.81 4.30 -8.58
C PRO A 53 -15.67 3.54 -7.25
N TRP A 54 -15.57 2.23 -7.30
CA TRP A 54 -15.44 1.40 -6.10
C TRP A 54 -14.56 0.17 -6.33
N ILE A 55 -13.95 -0.30 -5.25
CA ILE A 55 -13.13 -1.52 -5.18
C ILE A 55 -13.62 -2.36 -4.01
N CYS A 56 -13.75 -3.66 -4.23
CA CYS A 56 -14.07 -4.66 -3.23
C CYS A 56 -12.84 -5.53 -3.00
N MET A 57 -12.33 -5.53 -1.78
CA MET A 57 -11.12 -6.24 -1.39
C MET A 57 -11.38 -7.18 -0.21
N GLU A 58 -10.45 -8.10 0.01
CA GLU A 58 -10.38 -8.87 1.24
C GLU A 58 -10.30 -7.96 2.47
N MET A 59 -11.08 -8.29 3.50
CA MET A 59 -11.03 -7.61 4.78
C MET A 59 -9.91 -8.20 5.63
N LEU A 60 -8.90 -7.40 5.95
CA LEU A 60 -7.84 -7.79 6.86
C LEU A 60 -8.22 -7.45 8.30
N ASN A 61 -8.10 -8.44 9.19
CA ASN A 61 -8.26 -8.23 10.62
C ASN A 61 -6.91 -7.92 11.25
N GLY A 62 -6.78 -6.76 11.88
CA GLY A 62 -5.55 -6.35 12.53
C GLY A 62 -5.66 -4.95 13.11
N ARG A 63 -4.58 -4.51 13.75
CA ARG A 63 -4.45 -3.14 14.25
C ARG A 63 -3.30 -2.43 13.52
N PRO A 64 -3.47 -1.16 13.13
CA PRO A 64 -2.36 -0.36 12.65
C PRO A 64 -1.25 -0.30 13.71
N LEU A 65 0.02 -0.38 13.28
CA LEU A 65 1.17 -0.28 14.20
C LEU A 65 1.15 1.01 15.02
N SER A 66 0.70 2.12 14.44
CA SER A 66 0.51 3.39 15.15
C SER A 66 -0.48 3.27 16.32
N LYS A 67 -1.58 2.54 16.13
CA LYS A 67 -2.56 2.29 17.19
C LYS A 67 -2.03 1.35 18.28
N ILE A 68 -1.08 0.49 17.97
CA ILE A 68 -0.43 -0.34 19.00
C ILE A 68 0.57 0.52 19.79
N ALA A 69 1.33 1.38 19.09
CA ALA A 69 2.28 2.31 19.70
C ALA A 69 1.63 3.36 20.62
N GLU A 70 0.38 3.75 20.33
CA GLU A 70 -0.42 4.61 21.22
C GLU A 70 -0.77 3.92 22.54
N ASP A 71 -1.01 2.60 22.54
CA ASP A 71 -1.43 1.85 23.72
C ASP A 71 -0.25 1.38 24.57
N ARG A 72 0.89 1.07 23.93
CA ARG A 72 2.10 0.58 24.60
C ARG A 72 3.35 0.80 23.76
N GLU A 73 4.49 0.80 24.42
CA GLU A 73 5.78 0.69 23.75
C GLU A 73 6.00 -0.74 23.20
N PHE A 74 6.67 -0.82 22.06
CA PHE A 74 7.16 -2.09 21.51
C PHE A 74 8.42 -2.53 22.24
N THR A 75 8.58 -3.84 22.46
CA THR A 75 9.87 -4.37 22.94
C THR A 75 10.92 -4.26 21.84
N GLU A 76 12.21 -4.34 22.20
CA GLU A 76 13.28 -4.30 21.21
C GLU A 76 13.18 -5.47 20.21
N GLU A 77 12.76 -6.65 20.67
CA GLU A 77 12.55 -7.82 19.81
C GLU A 77 11.42 -7.57 18.81
N GLU A 78 10.32 -6.93 19.22
CA GLU A 78 9.21 -6.57 18.34
C GLU A 78 9.64 -5.53 17.31
N LYS A 79 10.42 -4.53 17.71
CA LYS A 79 10.96 -3.51 16.79
C LYS A 79 11.86 -4.15 15.73
N ILE A 80 12.77 -5.03 16.15
CA ILE A 80 13.66 -5.78 15.24
C ILE A 80 12.81 -6.62 14.27
N HIS A 81 11.82 -7.36 14.78
CA HIS A 81 10.97 -8.19 13.95
C HIS A 81 10.16 -7.38 12.93
N ILE A 82 9.55 -6.25 13.35
CA ILE A 82 8.83 -5.34 12.45
C ILE A 82 9.76 -4.81 11.36
N PHE A 83 10.98 -4.40 11.75
CA PHE A 83 11.97 -3.89 10.80
C PHE A 83 12.37 -4.95 9.77
N GLU A 84 12.64 -6.18 10.20
CA GLU A 84 12.96 -7.29 9.31
C GLU A 84 11.83 -7.59 8.33
N GLU A 85 10.58 -7.63 8.79
CA GLU A 85 9.43 -7.88 7.92
C GLU A 85 9.24 -6.75 6.90
N VAL A 86 9.34 -5.49 7.32
CA VAL A 86 9.27 -4.35 6.40
C VAL A 86 10.39 -4.40 5.36
N ALA A 87 11.62 -4.73 5.78
CA ALA A 87 12.74 -4.87 4.86
C ALA A 87 12.51 -5.99 3.83
N LYS A 88 11.99 -7.15 4.24
CA LYS A 88 11.63 -8.24 3.33
C LYS A 88 10.58 -7.82 2.30
N LEU A 89 9.55 -7.06 2.73
CA LEU A 89 8.53 -6.53 1.82
C LEU A 89 9.17 -5.57 0.80
N GLN A 90 10.06 -4.69 1.24
CA GLN A 90 10.76 -3.76 0.34
C GLN A 90 11.60 -4.50 -0.70
N VAL A 91 12.41 -5.48 -0.27
CA VAL A 91 13.25 -6.27 -1.20
C VAL A 91 12.41 -7.06 -2.21
N SER A 92 11.31 -7.67 -1.77
CA SER A 92 10.44 -8.45 -2.66
C SER A 92 9.59 -7.60 -3.61
N SER A 93 9.33 -6.34 -3.27
CA SER A 93 8.56 -5.40 -4.09
C SER A 93 9.37 -4.67 -5.17
N LEU A 94 10.70 -4.75 -5.15
CA LEU A 94 11.55 -4.08 -6.12
C LEU A 94 11.92 -5.03 -7.27
N PRO A 95 11.56 -4.72 -8.53
CA PRO A 95 12.26 -5.32 -9.66
C PRO A 95 13.75 -4.99 -9.47
N SER A 96 14.62 -5.96 -9.75
CA SER A 96 16.07 -5.97 -9.54
C SER A 96 16.88 -4.76 -10.08
N LEU A 97 16.23 -3.77 -10.69
CA LEU A 97 16.81 -2.53 -11.22
C LEU A 97 16.74 -1.32 -10.27
N LEU A 98 15.91 -1.34 -9.21
CA LEU A 98 15.78 -0.21 -8.27
C LEU A 98 16.59 -0.38 -6.96
N PHE A 99 17.15 -1.57 -6.73
CA PHE A 99 17.92 -1.85 -5.51
C PHE A 99 19.24 -1.05 -5.42
N LEU A 100 19.76 -0.58 -6.55
CA LEU A 100 21.00 0.20 -6.58
C LEU A 100 20.84 1.67 -6.19
N SER A 101 19.62 2.24 -6.22
CA SER A 101 19.41 3.66 -5.87
C SER A 101 18.97 3.87 -4.42
N SER A 102 18.28 2.91 -3.80
CA SER A 102 17.83 3.01 -2.40
C SER A 102 18.90 2.60 -1.38
N LEU A 103 19.87 1.76 -1.75
CA LEU A 103 21.04 1.47 -0.89
C LEU A 103 21.92 2.71 -0.68
N PHE A 104 21.94 3.66 -1.63
CA PHE A 104 22.64 4.94 -1.50
C PHE A 104 22.03 5.87 -0.42
N PHE A 105 20.74 5.70 -0.09
CA PHE A 105 20.08 6.51 0.94
C PHE A 105 20.19 5.92 2.36
N LEU A 106 20.54 4.63 2.50
CA LEU A 106 20.71 3.96 3.80
C LEU A 106 22.17 3.90 4.28
N LEU A 107 23.15 4.04 3.39
CA LEU A 107 24.58 4.09 3.74
C LEU A 107 24.99 5.25 4.68
N PRO A 108 24.42 6.47 4.62
CA PRO A 108 24.84 7.56 5.51
C PRO A 108 24.44 7.37 6.99
N LEU A 109 23.56 6.42 7.31
CA LEU A 109 23.13 6.17 8.69
C LEU A 109 24.04 5.18 9.45
N LEU A 110 24.95 4.50 8.75
CA LEU A 110 25.92 3.56 9.36
C LEU A 110 27.28 4.19 9.69
N GLU A 111 27.57 5.40 9.19
CA GLU A 111 28.87 6.08 9.43
C GLU A 111 28.84 7.12 10.57
N ILE A 112 27.73 7.30 11.30
CA ILE A 112 27.65 8.25 12.45
C ILE A 112 27.92 7.55 13.80
N GLY A 113 28.36 6.29 13.78
CA GLY A 113 28.58 5.47 14.97
C GLY A 113 29.96 4.81 15.08
N SER A 114 31.01 5.41 14.51
CA SER A 114 32.41 5.01 14.78
C SER A 114 33.23 6.14 15.39
#